data_AF-M0LTE5-F1
#
_entry.id   AF-M0LTE5-F1
#
_cell.length_a   1.000
_cell.length_b   1.000
_cell.length_c   1.000
_cell.angle_alpha   90.00
_cell.angle_beta   90.00
_cell.angle_gamma   90.00
#
_symmetry.space_group_name_H-M   'P 1'
#
loop_
_entity.id
_entity.type
_entity.pdbx_description
1 polymer ?
#
loop_
_entity_poly.entity_id
_entity_poly.type
_entity_poly.pdbx_seq_one_letter_code
_entity_poly.pdbx_strand_id
1 'polypeptide(L)'
;MPLWSSRNRTETVTCLACGDDIARDEAREYDKHGDRWDRADKTFEHVCKSCYGDLCHQPRDELEELLVELEAGETDRTAFLSAYLTTVEERYGRVEEEQD
;
A
#
# COMPACT_ATOMS: atom_id res chain seq x y z
N MET A 1 2.01 -48.89 -0.07
CA MET A 1 2.40 -47.47 0.11
C MET A 1 2.47 -46.81 -1.25
N PRO A 2 1.46 -46.07 -1.73
CA PRO A 2 1.63 -45.26 -2.93
C PRO A 2 2.13 -43.87 -2.52
N LEU A 3 3.36 -43.54 -2.92
CA LEU A 3 3.87 -42.17 -2.90
C LEU A 3 3.15 -41.43 -4.03
N TRP A 4 2.11 -40.69 -3.65
CA TRP A 4 1.53 -39.66 -4.49
C TRP A 4 2.60 -38.58 -4.67
N SER A 5 3.27 -38.56 -5.82
CA SER A 5 3.95 -37.34 -6.28
C SER A 5 2.90 -36.50 -6.96
N SER A 6 2.04 -35.85 -6.16
CA SER A 6 1.30 -34.72 -6.68
C SER A 6 2.31 -33.63 -6.97
N ARG A 7 2.41 -33.33 -8.25
CA ARG A 7 3.05 -32.14 -8.78
C ARG A 7 2.45 -30.95 -8.03
N ASN A 8 3.13 -30.48 -7.00
CA ASN A 8 2.88 -29.16 -6.43
C ASN A 8 3.22 -28.16 -7.54
N ARG A 9 2.27 -27.91 -8.45
CA ARG A 9 2.30 -26.69 -9.24
C ARG A 9 2.13 -25.60 -8.20
N THR A 10 3.25 -25.09 -7.71
CA THR A 10 3.26 -23.86 -6.93
C THR A 10 2.55 -22.83 -7.80
N GLU A 11 1.35 -22.44 -7.37
CA GLU A 11 0.60 -21.38 -8.01
C GLU A 11 1.52 -20.16 -8.07
N THR A 12 1.63 -19.55 -9.24
CA THR A 12 2.46 -18.36 -9.44
C THR A 12 1.55 -17.15 -9.53
N VAL A 13 1.98 -16.04 -8.93
CA VAL A 13 1.32 -14.74 -9.03
C VAL A 13 2.31 -13.72 -9.54
N THR A 14 1.84 -12.78 -10.32
CA THR A 14 2.65 -11.67 -10.82
C THR A 14 2.69 -10.57 -9.77
N CYS A 15 3.90 -10.15 -9.39
CA CYS A 15 4.09 -9.02 -8.48
C CYS A 15 3.54 -7.74 -9.12
N LEU A 16 2.57 -7.09 -8.48
CA LEU A 16 1.97 -5.86 -8.98
C LEU A 16 2.99 -4.72 -9.17
N ALA A 17 4.03 -4.69 -8.34
CA ALA A 17 5.00 -3.59 -8.32
C ALA A 17 6.09 -3.73 -9.38
N CYS A 18 6.70 -4.92 -9.54
CA CYS A 18 7.82 -5.13 -10.47
C CYS A 18 7.45 -5.96 -11.71
N GLY A 19 6.31 -6.64 -11.72
CA GLY A 19 5.89 -7.51 -12.81
C GLY A 19 6.51 -8.91 -12.81
N ASP A 20 7.35 -9.26 -11.84
CA ASP A 20 7.96 -10.59 -11.76
C ASP A 20 6.95 -11.66 -11.31
N ASP A 21 6.98 -12.82 -11.94
CA ASP A 21 6.23 -13.99 -11.47
C ASP A 21 6.93 -14.64 -10.27
N ILE A 22 6.21 -14.75 -9.17
CA ILE A 22 6.70 -15.31 -7.91
C ILE A 22 5.80 -16.46 -7.45
N ALA A 23 6.36 -17.36 -6.65
CA ALA A 23 5.60 -18.39 -5.97
C ALA A 23 4.54 -17.76 -5.04
N ARG A 24 3.30 -18.25 -5.10
CA ARG A 24 2.18 -17.72 -4.32
C ARG A 24 2.44 -17.78 -2.81
N ASP A 25 3.20 -18.77 -2.34
CA ASP A 25 3.60 -18.91 -0.94
C ASP A 25 4.73 -17.97 -0.51
N GLU A 26 5.50 -17.44 -1.48
CA GLU A 26 6.54 -16.43 -1.22
C GLU A 26 6.00 -14.99 -1.33
N ALA A 27 4.86 -14.81 -2.00
CA ALA A 27 4.21 -13.52 -2.17
C ALA A 27 3.72 -12.90 -0.84
N ARG A 28 3.67 -11.56 -0.81
CA ARG A 28 3.04 -10.78 0.26
C ARG A 28 1.74 -10.19 -0.26
N GLU A 29 0.76 -10.11 0.62
CA GLU A 29 -0.52 -9.46 0.33
C GLU A 29 -0.32 -7.94 0.38
N TYR A 30 -0.81 -7.27 -0.66
CA TYR A 30 -0.88 -5.83 -0.76
C TYR A 30 -2.33 -5.39 -0.57
N ASP A 31 -2.57 -4.59 0.48
CA ASP A 31 -3.83 -3.88 0.65
C ASP A 31 -3.69 -2.46 0.10
N LYS A 32 -4.40 -2.16 -0.99
CA LYS A 32 -4.40 -0.85 -1.62
C LYS A 32 -4.97 0.26 -0.72
N HIS A 33 -5.82 -0.08 0.24
CA HIS A 33 -6.41 0.84 1.20
C HIS A 33 -5.49 1.09 2.41
N GLY A 34 -4.42 0.32 2.58
CA GLY A 34 -3.49 0.47 3.70
C GLY A 34 -4.04 -0.02 5.05
N ASP A 35 -5.20 -0.69 5.06
CA ASP A 35 -5.80 -1.26 6.27
C ASP A 35 -5.36 -2.71 6.48
N ARG A 36 -4.35 -2.88 7.34
CA ARG A 36 -3.78 -4.19 7.68
C ARG A 36 -4.69 -5.06 8.55
N TRP A 37 -5.73 -4.49 9.16
CA TRP A 37 -6.46 -5.14 10.24
C TRP A 37 -7.77 -5.76 9.75
N ASP A 38 -8.52 -5.06 8.90
CA ASP A 38 -9.75 -5.63 8.33
C ASP A 38 -9.44 -6.47 7.08
N ARG A 39 -10.02 -7.66 7.03
CA ARG A 39 -9.90 -8.61 5.90
C ARG A 39 -11.26 -8.99 5.32
N ALA A 40 -12.36 -8.51 5.90
CA ALA A 40 -13.70 -8.84 5.43
C ALA A 40 -13.94 -8.22 4.05
N ASP A 41 -14.51 -9.01 3.13
CA ASP A 41 -14.90 -8.60 1.78
C ASP A 41 -13.77 -7.97 0.91
N LYS A 42 -12.50 -8.16 1.29
CA LYS A 42 -11.34 -7.69 0.54
C LYS A 42 -10.73 -8.77 -0.34
N THR A 43 -10.31 -8.36 -1.54
CA THR A 43 -9.40 -9.15 -2.39
C THR A 43 -8.04 -8.47 -2.37
N PHE A 44 -7.01 -9.21 -2.00
CA PHE A 44 -5.64 -8.70 -1.93
C PHE A 44 -4.89 -8.96 -3.23
N GLU A 45 -4.08 -7.98 -3.62
CA GLU A 45 -3.09 -8.15 -4.68
C GLU A 45 -1.78 -8.70 -4.09
N HIS A 46 -0.85 -9.12 -4.94
CA HIS A 46 0.38 -9.77 -4.50
C HIS A 46 1.61 -9.00 -4.93
N VAL A 47 2.58 -8.89 -4.01
CA VAL A 47 3.89 -8.29 -4.25
C VAL A 47 5.00 -9.20 -3.75
N CYS A 48 6.18 -9.11 -4.37
CA CYS A 48 7.35 -9.85 -3.90
C CYS A 48 7.89 -9.25 -2.59
N LYS A 49 8.71 -10.02 -1.88
CA LYS A 49 9.25 -9.63 -0.58
C LYS A 49 10.08 -8.34 -0.64
N SER A 50 10.84 -8.11 -1.71
CA SER A 50 11.63 -6.88 -1.88
C SER A 50 10.70 -5.67 -2.05
N CYS A 51 9.77 -5.72 -3.02
CA CYS A 51 8.81 -4.63 -3.23
C CYS A 51 7.97 -4.35 -1.99
N TYR A 52 7.54 -5.38 -1.24
CA TYR A 52 6.84 -5.20 0.02
C TYR A 52 7.66 -4.39 1.04
N GLY A 53 8.98 -4.62 1.10
CA GLY A 53 9.88 -3.91 2.02
C GLY A 53 10.01 -2.41 1.71
N ASP A 54 9.82 -2.02 0.46
CA ASP A 54 9.94 -0.63 0.00
C ASP A 54 8.61 0.16 0.12
N LEU A 55 7.50 -0.50 0.50
CA LEU A 55 6.19 0.15 0.59
C LEU A 55 6.05 1.03 1.84
N CYS A 56 5.32 2.14 1.68
CA CYS A 56 4.75 2.86 2.82
C CYS A 56 3.58 2.05 3.40
N HIS A 57 3.67 1.73 4.69
CA HIS A 57 2.68 0.95 5.44
C HIS A 57 1.75 1.82 6.30
N GLN A 58 1.82 3.14 6.13
CA GLN A 58 0.90 4.05 6.81
C GLN A 58 -0.52 3.90 6.23
N PRO A 59 -1.56 4.04 7.06
CA PRO A 59 -2.95 4.03 6.60
C PRO A 59 -3.17 5.15 5.57
N ARG A 60 -4.07 4.91 4.62
CA ARG A 60 -4.36 5.85 3.53
C ARG A 60 -5.77 6.44 3.61
N ASP A 61 -6.43 6.26 4.75
CA ASP A 61 -7.75 6.82 5.00
C ASP A 61 -7.71 8.34 4.74
N GLU A 62 -8.71 8.83 4.00
CA GLU A 62 -8.89 10.25 3.63
C GLU A 62 -7.78 10.86 2.74
N LEU A 63 -6.65 10.18 2.53
CA LEU A 63 -5.51 10.72 1.77
C LEU A 63 -5.87 11.02 0.32
N GLU A 64 -6.50 10.09 -0.40
CA GLU A 64 -6.83 10.28 -1.82
C GLU A 64 -7.82 11.44 -2.01
N GLU A 65 -8.84 11.54 -1.17
CA GLU A 65 -9.82 12.63 -1.20
C GLU A 65 -9.14 13.99 -0.95
N LEU A 66 -8.23 14.06 0.03
CA LEU A 66 -7.45 15.26 0.32
C LEU A 66 -6.54 15.65 -0.87
N LEU A 67 -5.90 14.68 -1.53
CA LEU A 67 -5.06 14.97 -2.70
C LEU A 67 -5.88 15.52 -3.88
N VAL A 68 -7.09 14.98 -4.10
CA VAL A 68 -8.01 15.48 -5.14
C VAL A 68 -8.51 16.88 -4.81
N GLU A 69 -8.89 17.14 -3.57
CA GLU A 69 -9.34 18.46 -3.12
C GLU A 69 -8.27 19.54 -3.31
N LEU A 70 -7.00 19.18 -3.14
CA LEU A 70 -5.86 20.07 -3.28
C LEU A 70 -5.27 20.10 -4.69
N GLU A 71 -5.96 19.49 -5.67
CA GLU A 71 -5.55 19.48 -7.09
C GLU A 71 -4.10 18.97 -7.26
N ALA A 72 -3.76 17.90 -6.52
CA ALA A 72 -2.42 17.32 -6.54
C ALA A 72 -2.02 16.89 -7.96
N GLY A 73 -0.93 17.46 -8.48
CA GLY A 73 -0.44 17.22 -9.83
C GLY A 73 -0.92 18.24 -10.88
N GLU A 74 -1.92 19.06 -10.56
CA GLU A 74 -2.36 20.18 -11.41
C GLU A 74 -1.77 21.52 -10.95
N THR A 75 -1.48 21.67 -9.66
CA THR A 75 -0.81 22.85 -9.11
C THR A 75 0.70 22.65 -8.94
N ASP A 76 1.44 23.75 -8.77
CA ASP A 76 2.87 23.67 -8.53
C ASP A 76 3.17 23.00 -7.17
N ARG A 77 4.28 22.27 -7.12
CA ARG A 77 4.66 21.49 -5.92
C ARG A 77 4.74 22.34 -4.65
N THR A 78 5.23 23.57 -4.72
CA THR A 78 5.39 24.42 -3.54
C THR A 78 4.04 24.90 -3.02
N ALA A 79 3.15 25.32 -3.94
CA ALA A 79 1.78 25.68 -3.60
C ALA A 79 1.01 24.49 -3.03
N PHE A 80 1.11 23.31 -3.67
CA PHE A 80 0.51 22.08 -3.18
C PHE A 80 0.95 21.76 -1.75
N LEU A 81 2.27 21.73 -1.49
CA LEU A 81 2.81 21.39 -0.17
C LEU A 81 2.37 22.39 0.90
N SER A 82 2.30 23.67 0.56
CA SER A 82 1.86 24.72 1.49
C SER A 82 0.38 24.57 1.85
N ALA A 83 -0.46 24.30 0.85
CA ALA A 83 -1.89 24.04 1.06
C ALA A 83 -2.10 22.74 1.86
N TYR A 84 -1.43 21.65 1.47
CA TYR A 84 -1.50 20.37 2.15
C TYR A 84 -1.15 20.47 3.64
N LEU A 85 -0.01 21.08 3.98
CA LEU A 85 0.41 21.24 5.38
C LEU A 85 -0.60 22.07 6.17
N THR A 86 -1.12 23.15 5.58
CA THR A 86 -2.14 24.00 6.23
C THR A 86 -3.42 23.20 6.49
N THR A 87 -3.94 22.51 5.47
CA THR A 87 -5.17 21.72 5.59
C THR A 87 -5.03 20.57 6.58
N VAL A 88 -3.88 19.88 6.61
CA VAL A 88 -3.62 18.82 7.59
C VAL A 88 -3.54 19.40 9.02
N GLU A 89 -2.83 20.52 9.22
CA GLU A 89 -2.76 21.18 10.54
C GLU A 89 -4.13 21.68 11.01
N GLU A 90 -4.98 22.16 10.09
CA GLU A 90 -6.36 22.57 10.40
C GLU A 90 -7.28 21.39 10.75
N ARG A 91 -7.14 20.24 10.07
CA ARG A 91 -8.01 19.08 10.28
C ARG A 91 -7.63 18.23 11.49
N TYR A 92 -6.33 17.97 11.66
CA TYR A 92 -5.82 17.00 12.62
C TYR A 92 -4.99 17.64 13.73
N GLY A 93 -4.76 18.95 13.66
CA GLY A 93 -3.85 19.66 14.54
C GLY A 93 -2.40 19.56 14.07
N ARG A 94 -1.52 20.31 14.75
CA ARG A 94 -0.09 20.20 14.52
C ARG A 94 0.38 18.80 14.92
N VAL A 95 1.05 18.11 14.01
CA VAL A 95 1.77 16.89 14.33
C VAL A 95 2.89 17.27 15.29
N GLU A 96 2.72 16.96 16.57
CA GLU A 96 3.83 17.01 17.52
C GLU A 96 4.77 15.84 17.19
N GLU A 97 6.06 16.11 16.99
CA GLU A 97 7.05 15.04 16.87
C GLU A 97 7.09 14.30 18.22
N GLU A 98 6.54 13.08 18.26
CA GLU A 98 6.78 12.15 19.36
C GLU A 98 8.28 11.80 19.31
N GLN A 99 9.07 12.45 20.16
CA GLN A 99 10.47 12.13 20.37
C GLN A 99 10.54 10.78 21.09
N ASP A 100 10.74 9.70 20.33
CA ASP A 100 11.21 8.39 20.83
C ASP A 100 12.75 8.33 20.90
#